data_AF-A0A520K2K6-F1
#
_entry.id   AF-A0A520K2K6-F1
#
_cell.length_a   1.000
_cell.length_b   1.000
_cell.length_c   1.000
_cell.angle_alpha   90.00
_cell.angle_beta   90.00
_cell.angle_gamma   90.00
#
_symmetry.space_group_name_H-M   'P 1'
#
loop_
_entity.id
_entity.type
_entity.pdbx_description
1 polymer ?
#
loop_
_entity_poly.entity_id
_entity_poly.type
_entity_poly.pdbx_seq_one_letter_code
_entity_poly.pdbx_strand_id
1 'polypeptide(L)' 'MMATLLMVSVEILEHIKAEDWVTIEKVIEQMGFTETKVTKILDFLSEFEFIEFDADKKKIRIADLGKRLLELPEI' A
#
# COMPACT_ATOMS: atom_id res chain seq x y z
N MET A 1 -2.70 18.46 -9.76
CA MET A 1 -3.51 17.25 -9.51
C MET A 1 -2.60 16.23 -8.80
N MET A 2 -2.35 16.40 -7.50
CA MET A 2 -1.47 15.52 -6.69
C MET A 2 -2.25 14.74 -5.60
N ALA A 3 -3.47 15.16 -5.28
CA ALA A 3 -4.24 14.59 -4.17
C ALA A 3 -4.62 13.11 -4.34
N THR A 4 -4.76 12.64 -5.58
CA THR A 4 -5.30 11.29 -5.85
C THR A 4 -4.31 10.17 -5.55
N LEU A 5 -3.01 10.34 -5.82
CA LEU A 5 -2.03 9.27 -5.57
C LEU A 5 -1.78 9.09 -4.08
N LEU A 6 -1.54 10.18 -3.35
CA LEU A 6 -1.30 10.12 -1.91
C LEU A 6 -2.51 9.53 -1.17
N MET A 7 -3.73 9.93 -1.53
CA MET A 7 -4.95 9.40 -0.93
C MET A 7 -5.08 7.88 -1.14
N VAL A 8 -4.84 7.40 -2.36
CA VAL A 8 -4.89 5.96 -2.66
C VAL A 8 -3.76 5.19 -1.96
N SER A 9 -2.56 5.77 -1.88
CA SER A 9 -1.44 5.20 -1.13
C SER A 9 -1.79 5.03 0.35
N VAL A 10 -2.36 6.06 0.98
CA VAL A 10 -2.81 6.00 2.38
C VAL A 10 -3.91 4.97 2.56
N GLU A 11 -4.88 4.90 1.65
CA GLU A 11 -5.96 3.90 1.70
C GLU A 11 -5.43 2.46 1.63
N ILE A 12 -4.46 2.18 0.77
CA ILE A 12 -3.79 0.88 0.71
C ILE A 12 -3.08 0.56 2.03
N LEU A 13 -2.31 1.52 2.56
CA LEU A 13 -1.59 1.34 3.83
C LEU A 13 -2.55 1.08 4.99
N GLU A 14 -3.65 1.84 5.07
CA GLU A 14 -4.73 1.64 6.03
C GLU A 14 -5.34 0.24 5.93
N HIS A 15 -5.52 -0.27 4.70
CA HIS A 15 -6.06 -1.61 4.49
C HIS A 15 -5.14 -2.70 5.04
N ILE A 16 -3.84 -2.58 4.79
CA ILE A 16 -2.87 -3.62 5.16
C ILE A 16 -2.34 -3.46 6.59
N LYS A 17 -2.64 -2.37 7.31
CA LYS A 17 -2.02 -2.06 8.62
C LYS A 17 -2.29 -3.11 9.71
N ALA A 18 -3.42 -3.80 9.64
CA ALA A 18 -3.87 -4.74 10.66
C ALA A 18 -3.36 -6.17 10.43
N GLU A 19 -2.79 -6.45 9.26
CA GLU A 19 -2.40 -7.78 8.82
C GLU A 19 -0.86 -7.85 8.68
N ASP A 20 -0.25 -8.92 9.18
CA ASP A 20 1.21 -9.09 9.07
C ASP A 20 1.66 -9.32 7.62
N TRP A 21 0.82 -9.98 6.80
CA TRP A 21 1.03 -10.15 5.36
C TRP A 21 -0.31 -10.26 4.63
N VAL A 22 -0.49 -9.46 3.58
CA VAL A 22 -1.71 -9.41 2.74
C VAL A 22 -1.38 -9.79 1.31
N THR A 23 -2.18 -10.66 0.69
CA THR A 23 -2.03 -11.01 -0.72
C THR A 23 -2.36 -9.82 -1.63
N ILE A 24 -1.56 -9.61 -2.68
CA ILE A 24 -1.80 -8.55 -3.68
C ILE A 24 -3.18 -8.69 -4.34
N GLU A 25 -3.62 -9.93 -4.61
CA GLU A 25 -4.95 -10.23 -5.16
C GLU A 25 -6.08 -9.61 -4.32
N LYS A 26 -6.05 -9.82 -3.00
CA LYS A 26 -7.00 -9.22 -2.06
C LYS A 26 -7.00 -7.69 -2.10
N VAL A 27 -5.80 -7.08 -2.17
CA VAL A 27 -5.68 -5.61 -2.31
C VAL A 27 -6.33 -5.14 -3.62
N ILE A 28 -6.09 -5.83 -4.73
CA ILE A 28 -6.69 -5.49 -6.03
C ILE A 28 -8.22 -5.57 -5.96
N GLU A 29 -8.76 -6.64 -5.40
CA GLU A 29 -10.21 -6.84 -5.25
C GLU A 29 -10.87 -5.72 -4.44
N GLN A 30 -10.20 -5.21 -3.42
CA GLN A 30 -10.75 -4.21 -2.51
C GLN A 30 -10.63 -2.78 -3.05
N MET A 31 -9.55 -2.47 -3.77
CA MET A 31 -9.30 -1.11 -4.26
C MET A 31 -10.16 -0.73 -5.46
N GLY A 32 -10.81 -1.69 -6.13
CA GLY A 32 -11.64 -1.43 -7.30
C GLY A 32 -10.87 -0.84 -8.50
N PHE A 33 -9.54 -0.93 -8.48
CA PHE A 33 -8.66 -0.48 -9.55
C PHE A 33 -8.19 -1.66 -10.41
N THR A 34 -7.71 -1.36 -11.62
CA THR A 34 -7.06 -2.38 -12.45
C THR A 34 -5.80 -2.89 -11.76
N GLU A 35 -5.51 -4.18 -11.92
CA GLU A 35 -4.30 -4.82 -11.41
C GLU A 35 -3.05 -3.99 -11.73
N THR A 36 -2.86 -3.60 -12.99
CA THR A 36 -1.72 -2.77 -13.42
C THR A 36 -1.57 -1.48 -12.64
N LYS A 37 -2.68 -0.83 -12.27
CA LYS A 37 -2.65 0.41 -11.50
C LYS A 37 -2.24 0.12 -10.06
N VAL A 38 -2.81 -0.89 -9.43
CA VAL A 38 -2.47 -1.29 -8.05
C VAL A 38 -0.99 -1.68 -7.97
N THR A 39 -0.50 -2.54 -8.87
CA THR A 39 0.91 -2.96 -8.89
C THR A 39 1.86 -1.76 -8.96
N LYS A 40 1.58 -0.76 -9.82
CA LYS A 40 2.41 0.45 -9.89
C LYS A 40 2.43 1.27 -8.60
N ILE A 41 1.30 1.29 -7.87
CA ILE A 41 1.22 2.00 -6.58
C ILE A 41 1.99 1.21 -5.53
N LEU A 42 1.89 -0.13 -5.52
CA LEU A 42 2.66 -0.98 -4.62
C LEU A 42 4.16 -0.87 -4.89
N ASP A 43 4.58 -0.86 -6.16
CA ASP A 43 5.97 -0.65 -6.55
C ASP A 43 6.48 0.71 -6.04
N PHE A 44 5.70 1.78 -6.23
CA PHE A 44 6.02 3.10 -5.68
C PHE A 44 6.12 3.08 -4.15
N LEU A 45 5.15 2.50 -3.45
CA LEU A 45 5.18 2.41 -1.99
C LEU A 45 6.40 1.63 -1.49
N SER A 46 6.80 0.58 -2.19
CA SER A 46 7.98 -0.21 -1.86
C SER A 46 9.29 0.53 -2.16
N GLU A 47 9.35 1.30 -3.25
CA GLU A 47 10.50 2.15 -3.60
C GLU A 47 10.84 3.14 -2.48
N PHE A 48 9.82 3.66 -1.79
CA PHE A 48 9.96 4.57 -0.65
C PHE A 48 9.88 3.87 0.71
N GLU A 49 10.04 2.54 0.74
CA GLU A 49 10.08 1.73 1.97
C GLU A 49 8.83 1.86 2.87
N PHE A 50 7.67 2.19 2.30
CA PHE A 50 6.40 2.21 3.04
C PHE A 50 5.79 0.81 3.18
N ILE A 51 6.11 -0.11 2.26
CA ILE A 51 5.71 -1.51 2.30
C ILE A 51 6.89 -2.43 1.96
N GLU A 52 6.74 -3.70 2.31
CA GLU A 52 7.65 -4.78 1.92
C GLU A 52 6.90 -5.85 1.13
N PHE A 53 7.57 -6.46 0.16
CA PHE A 53 7.09 -7.67 -0.52
C PHE A 53 7.64 -8.94 0.14
N ASP A 54 6.88 -10.03 0.07
CA ASP A 54 7.40 -11.35 0.38
C ASP A 54 8.38 -11.83 -0.73
N ALA A 55 9.04 -12.96 -0.48
CA ALA A 55 10.07 -13.48 -1.39
C ALA A 55 9.56 -13.71 -2.83
N ASP A 56 8.29 -14.11 -2.96
CA ASP A 56 7.65 -14.41 -4.25
C ASP A 56 6.93 -13.19 -4.86
N LYS A 57 6.96 -12.03 -4.19
CA LYS A 57 6.20 -10.82 -4.56
C LYS A 57 4.71 -11.04 -4.77
N LYS A 58 4.11 -11.93 -3.97
CA LYS A 58 2.66 -12.22 -3.96
C LYS A 58 1.96 -11.60 -2.76
N LYS A 59 2.70 -11.29 -1.71
CA LYS A 59 2.18 -10.66 -0.50
C LYS A 59 2.94 -9.38 -0.20
N ILE A 60 2.25 -8.47 0.46
CA ILE A 60 2.80 -7.22 0.96
C ILE A 60 2.50 -7.07 2.44
N ARG A 61 3.30 -6.27 3.11
CA ARG A 61 3.01 -5.79 4.48
C ARG A 61 3.44 -4.37 4.65
N ILE A 62 2.86 -3.68 5.63
CA ILE A 62 3.28 -2.33 5.98
C ILE A 62 4.66 -2.35 6.64
N ALA A 63 5.57 -1.50 6.16
CA ALA A 63 6.86 -1.28 6.77
C ALA A 63 6.76 -0.16 7.83
N ASP A 64 7.83 0.04 8.60
CA ASP A 64 7.80 1.02 9.70
C ASP A 64 7.61 2.47 9.22
N LEU A 65 8.13 2.85 8.05
CA LEU A 65 7.83 4.17 7.47
C LEU A 65 6.36 4.31 7.07
N GLY A 66 5.74 3.24 6.57
CA GLY A 66 4.31 3.21 6.25
C GLY A 66 3.45 3.46 7.48
N LYS A 67 3.79 2.80 8.60
CA LYS A 67 3.09 3.01 9.89
C LYS A 67 3.18 4.46 10.35
N ARG A 68 4.39 5.04 10.30
CA ARG A 68 4.63 6.45 10.68
C ARG A 68 3.86 7.43 9.80
N LEU A 69 3.68 7.13 8.51
CA LEU A 69 2.87 7.95 7.61
C LEU A 69 1.40 8.01 8.05
N LEU A 70 0.85 6.87 8.50
CA LEU A 70 -0.53 6.78 9.01
C LEU A 70 -0.75 7.48 10.36
N GLU A 71 0.31 7.69 11.14
CA GLU A 71 0.27 8.40 12.42
C GLU A 71 0.34 9.93 12.27
N LEU A 72 0.58 10.46 11.06
CA LEU A 72 0.62 11.89 10.83
C LEU A 72 -0.79 12.49 11.01
N PRO A 73 -0.90 13.68 11.64
CA PRO A 73 -2.19 14.35 11.79
C PRO A 73 -2.79 14.72 10.43
N GLU A 74 -4.12 14.61 10.32
CA GLU A 74 -4.86 15.12 9.15
C GLU A 74 -4.62 16.64 9.01
N ILE A 75 -4.37 17.09 7.77
CA ILE A 75 -4.09 18.49 7.42
C ILE A 75 -5.36 19.16 6.91
#